data_AF-A0A430R7K1-F1
#
_entry.id   AF-A0A430R7K1-F1
#
_cell.length_a   1.000
_cell.length_b   1.000
_cell.length_c   1.000
_cell.angle_alpha   90.00
_cell.angle_beta   90.00
_cell.angle_gamma   90.00
#
_symmetry.space_group_name_H-M   'P 1'
#
loop_
_entity.id
_entity.type
_entity.pdbx_description
1 polymer ?
#
loop_
_entity_poly.entity_id
_entity_poly.type
_entity_poly.pdbx_seq_one_letter_code
_entity_poly.pdbx_strand_id
1 'polypeptide(L)' 'MRALGLSTPILALSASVSEKSRREALEAGAQAFLGKPFETQTLLAQVDRLLAREEG' A
#
# COMPACT_ATOMS: atom_id res chain seq x y z
N MET A 1 -13.36 12.91 4.01
CA MET A 1 -12.33 11.93 4.40
C MET A 1 -11.03 12.63 4.76
N ARG A 2 -10.25 13.24 3.84
CA ARG A 2 -9.06 14.06 4.22
C ARG A 2 -9.37 15.28 5.10
N ALA A 3 -10.52 15.92 4.91
CA ALA A 3 -10.97 17.05 5.74
C ALA A 3 -11.29 16.68 7.20
N LEU A 4 -11.34 15.38 7.55
CA LEU A 4 -11.54 14.90 8.92
C LEU A 4 -10.22 14.60 9.64
N GLY A 5 -9.06 14.91 9.03
CA GLY A 5 -7.74 14.58 9.59
C GLY A 5 -7.34 13.11 9.44
N LEU A 6 -8.11 12.31 8.70
CA LEU A 6 -7.83 10.89 8.49
C LEU A 6 -6.96 10.71 7.23
N SER A 7 -5.71 10.28 7.43
CA SER A 7 -4.71 10.00 6.38
C SER A 7 -4.63 8.53 5.98
N THR A 8 -5.78 7.88 5.76
CA THR A 8 -5.86 6.44 5.48
C THR A 8 -4.79 5.94 4.49
N PRO A 9 -3.86 5.06 4.92
CA PRO A 9 -2.85 4.49 4.05
C PRO A 9 -3.43 3.65 2.90
N ILE A 10 -2.73 3.64 1.78
CA ILE A 10 -3.11 2.98 0.53
C ILE A 10 -2.04 1.94 0.17
N LEU A 11 -2.46 0.67 0.13
CA LEU A 11 -1.69 -0.46 -0.40
C LEU A 11 -2.29 -0.90 -1.74
N ALA A 12 -1.52 -0.84 -2.83
CA ALA A 12 -1.96 -1.31 -4.14
C ALA A 12 -1.74 -2.83 -4.29
N LEU A 13 -2.77 -3.56 -4.71
CA LEU A 13 -2.70 -4.99 -5.01
C LEU A 13 -2.83 -5.24 -6.52
N SER A 14 -1.83 -5.87 -7.14
CA SER A 14 -1.81 -6.06 -8.60
C SER A 14 -1.59 -7.51 -9.02
N ALA A 15 -2.29 -7.97 -10.06
CA ALA A 15 -2.01 -9.24 -10.72
C ALA A 15 -0.78 -9.18 -11.64
N SER A 16 -0.31 -7.97 -11.99
CA SER A 16 0.88 -7.74 -12.81
C SER A 16 1.89 -6.90 -12.02
N VAL A 17 3.02 -7.51 -11.66
CA VAL A 17 4.08 -6.91 -10.83
C VAL A 17 5.16 -6.20 -11.66
N SER A 18 4.82 -5.73 -12.85
CA SER A 18 5.78 -4.98 -13.66
C SER A 18 6.27 -3.73 -12.92
N GLU A 19 7.52 -3.33 -13.17
CA GLU A 19 8.06 -2.10 -12.58
C GLU A 19 7.22 -0.87 -12.94
N LYS A 20 6.61 -0.88 -14.13
CA LYS A 20 5.69 0.18 -14.57
C LYS A 20 4.46 0.25 -13.67
N SER A 21 3.79 -0.88 -13.43
CA SER A 21 2.62 -0.96 -12.54
C SER A 21 2.94 -0.50 -11.12
N ARG A 22 4.15 -0.86 -10.63
CA ARG A 22 4.62 -0.43 -9.32
C ARG A 22 4.83 1.09 -9.26
N ARG A 23 5.48 1.68 -10.27
CA ARG A 23 5.70 3.13 -10.33
C ARG A 23 4.37 3.88 -10.38
N GLU A 24 3.47 3.48 -11.28
CA GLU A 24 2.16 4.12 -11.44
C GLU A 24 1.36 4.13 -10.11
N ALA A 25 1.39 3.03 -9.36
CA ALA A 25 0.72 2.94 -8.06
C ALA A 25 1.32 3.92 -7.03
N LEU A 26 2.65 4.02 -6.96
CA LEU A 26 3.33 4.92 -6.04
C LEU A 26 3.10 6.40 -6.41
N GLU A 27 3.15 6.72 -7.71
CA GLU A 27 2.85 8.07 -8.23
C GLU A 27 1.40 8.48 -7.99
N ALA A 28 0.46 7.52 -8.02
CA ALA A 28 -0.94 7.74 -7.67
C ALA A 28 -1.18 7.97 -6.16
N GLY A 29 -0.13 7.87 -5.33
CA GLY A 29 -0.20 8.10 -3.89
C GLY A 29 -0.40 6.84 -3.04
N ALA A 30 -0.16 5.64 -3.59
CA ALA A 30 -0.01 4.45 -2.77
C ALA A 30 1.30 4.50 -1.98
N GLN A 31 1.26 4.06 -0.71
CA GLN A 31 2.45 3.96 0.14
C GLN A 31 3.15 2.60 -0.03
N ALA A 32 2.44 1.60 -0.55
CA ALA A 32 2.98 0.28 -0.80
C ALA A 32 2.31 -0.38 -2.01
N PHE A 33 2.97 -1.42 -2.54
CA PHE A 33 2.51 -2.22 -3.67
C PHE A 33 2.81 -3.70 -3.40
N LEU A 34 1.83 -4.58 -3.61
CA LEU A 34 1.95 -6.02 -3.42
C LEU A 34 1.34 -6.78 -4.60
N GLY A 35 2.09 -7.75 -5.12
CA GLY A 35 1.70 -8.59 -6.25
C GLY A 35 0.83 -9.77 -5.85
N LYS A 36 -0.07 -10.20 -6.73
CA LYS A 36 -0.83 -11.45 -6.61
C LYS A 36 -0.13 -12.59 -7.39
N PRO A 37 -0.20 -13.84 -6.90
CA PRO A 37 -0.67 -14.23 -5.57
C PRO A 37 0.30 -13.76 -4.49
N PHE A 38 -0.22 -13.48 -3.29
CA PHE A 38 0.57 -13.14 -2.11
C PHE A 38 0.19 -14.04 -0.95
N GLU A 39 1.10 -14.19 0.00
CA GLU A 39 0.83 -14.86 1.26
C GLU A 39 0.14 -13.89 2.23
N THR A 40 -0.79 -14.41 3.04
CA THR A 40 -1.51 -13.62 4.05
C THR A 40 -0.55 -12.92 5.01
N GLN A 41 0.52 -13.60 5.42
CA GLN A 41 1.56 -13.05 6.29
C GLN A 41 2.23 -11.82 5.67
N THR A 42 2.48 -11.84 4.35
CA THR A 42 3.07 -10.71 3.64
C THR A 42 2.11 -9.51 3.61
N LEU A 43 0.82 -9.76 3.39
CA LEU A 43 -0.20 -8.71 3.42
C LEU A 43 -0.28 -8.06 4.81
N LEU A 44 -0.36 -8.87 5.88
CA LEU A 44 -0.42 -8.39 7.25
C LEU A 44 0.80 -7.55 7.61
N ALA A 45 2.01 -8.01 7.29
CA ALA A 45 3.24 -7.26 7.53
C ALA A 45 3.28 -5.91 6.78
N GLN A 46 2.71 -5.82 5.57
CA GLN A 46 2.59 -4.55 4.85
C GLN A 46 1.59 -3.62 5.53
N VAL A 47 0.45 -4.13 5.98
CA VAL A 47 -0.56 -3.35 6.70
C VAL A 47 0.02 -2.81 8.01
N ASP A 48 0.67 -3.64 8.82
CA ASP A 48 1.31 -3.22 10.07
C ASP A 48 2.33 -2.11 9.83
N ARG A 49 3.15 -2.23 8.78
CA ARG A 49 4.13 -1.20 8.40
C ARG A 49 3.46 0.12 7.99
N LEU A 50 2.31 0.07 7.34
CA LEU A 50 1.57 1.27 6.92
C LEU A 50 0.93 1.99 8.11
N LEU A 51 0.40 1.24 9.07
CA LEU A 51 -0.22 1.78 10.27
C LEU A 51 0.82 2.33 11.27
N ALA A 52 1.97 1.67 11.40
CA ALA A 52 3.07 2.13 12.27
C ALA A 52 3.68 3.49 11.85
N ARG A 53 3.40 3.96 10.62
CA ARG A 53 3.82 5.27 10.12
C ARG A 53 2.89 6.42 10.53
N GLU A 54 1.71 6.14 11.08
CA GLU A 54 0.75 7.18 11.53
C GLU A 54 0.95 7.59 13.00
N GLU A 55 1.83 6.92 13.75
CA GLU A 55 2.12 7.22 15.16
C GLU A 55 3.38 8.11 15.37
N GLY A 56 3.85 8.79 14.31
CA GLY A 56 5.02 9.68 14.34
C GLY A 56 4.67 11.15 14.24
#